data_AF-A0A6P0T581-F1
#
_entry.id   AF-A0A6P0T581-F1
#
_cell.length_a   1.000
_cell.length_b   1.000
_cell.length_c   1.000
_cell.angle_alpha   90.00
_cell.angle_beta   90.00
_cell.angle_gamma   90.00
#
_symmetry.space_group_name_H-M   'P 1'
#
loop_
_entity.id
_entity.type
_entity.pdbx_description
1 polymer ?
#
loop_
_entity_poly.entity_id
_entity_poly.type
_entity_poly.pdbx_seq_one_letter_code
_entity_poly.pdbx_strand_id
1 'polypeptide(L)' 'EDAYSIVQSCAHQAWNQPEGDFYNLITKDPGVTSKLTPSEIEECFNPQQHLKHLDEVYQRLGI' A
#
# COMPACT_ATOMS: atom_id res chain seq x y z
N GLU A 1 -9.30 12.35 -8.97
CA GLU A 1 -9.22 11.08 -9.72
C GLU A 1 -7.78 10.63 -9.98
N ASP A 2 -6.82 11.56 -10.11
CA ASP A 2 -5.40 11.23 -10.41
C ASP A 2 -4.73 10.23 -9.47
N ALA A 3 -4.93 10.36 -8.15
CA ALA A 3 -4.38 9.41 -7.17
C ALA A 3 -4.85 7.97 -7.44
N TYR A 4 -6.11 7.80 -7.85
CA TYR A 4 -6.69 6.49 -8.12
C TYR A 4 -6.09 5.89 -9.40
N SER A 5 -5.94 6.70 -10.44
CA SER A 5 -5.31 6.29 -11.70
C SER A 5 -3.85 5.87 -11.51
N ILE A 6 -3.08 6.61 -10.70
CA ILE A 6 -1.68 6.30 -10.42
C ILE A 6 -1.58 4.96 -9.68
N VAL A 7 -2.34 4.80 -8.58
CA VAL A 7 -2.38 3.56 -7.80
C VAL A 7 -2.79 2.37 -8.66
N GLN A 8 -3.83 2.53 -9.49
CA GLN A 8 -4.32 1.46 -10.36
C GLN A 8 -3.28 1.07 -11.42
N SER A 9 -2.60 2.04 -12.02
CA SER A 9 -1.53 1.78 -12.99
C SER A 9 -0.37 1.02 -12.35
N CYS A 10 0.14 1.49 -11.20
CA CYS A 10 1.19 0.82 -10.46
C CYS A 10 0.78 -0.61 -10.04
N ALA A 11 -0.46 -0.80 -9.59
CA ALA A 11 -0.97 -2.11 -9.17
C ALA A 11 -1.08 -3.08 -10.34
N HIS A 12 -1.60 -2.63 -11.49
CA HIS A 12 -1.63 -3.46 -12.70
C HIS A 12 -0.23 -3.81 -13.20
N GLN A 13 0.71 -2.88 -13.12
CA GLN A 13 2.08 -3.10 -13.55
C GLN A 13 2.82 -4.07 -12.62
N ALA A 14 2.58 -3.98 -11.32
CA ALA A 14 3.05 -4.97 -10.34
C ALA A 14 2.44 -6.35 -10.60
N TRP A 15 1.14 -6.41 -10.89
CA TRP A 15 0.42 -7.67 -11.11
C TRP A 15 0.81 -8.38 -12.41
N ASN A 16 1.06 -7.62 -13.48
CA ASN A 16 1.43 -8.16 -14.79
C ASN A 16 2.90 -8.58 -14.90
N GLN A 17 3.72 -8.22 -13.92
CA GLN A 17 5.12 -8.63 -13.88
C GLN A 17 5.34 -9.67 -12.78
N PRO A 18 5.98 -10.80 -13.08
CA PRO A 18 6.22 -11.85 -12.07
C PRO A 18 7.12 -11.40 -10.92
N GLU A 19 7.91 -10.33 -11.10
CA GLU A 19 8.73 -9.68 -10.07
C GLU A 19 8.22 -8.25 -9.74
N GLY A 20 6.94 -7.99 -10.01
CA GLY A 20 6.37 -6.66 -9.86
C GLY A 20 6.27 -6.23 -8.40
N ASP A 21 7.09 -5.26 -8.02
CA ASP A 21 7.06 -4.64 -6.69
C ASP A 21 6.24 -3.36 -6.72
N PHE A 22 5.00 -3.46 -6.22
CA PHE A 22 4.07 -2.33 -6.15
C PHE A 22 4.61 -1.18 -5.29
N TYR A 23 5.30 -1.49 -4.19
CA TYR A 23 5.90 -0.48 -3.32
C TYR A 23 6.99 0.30 -4.05
N ASN A 24 7.87 -0.41 -4.78
CA ASN A 24 8.90 0.23 -5.62
C ASN A 24 8.29 1.12 -6.72
N LEU A 25 7.22 0.66 -7.35
CA LEU A 25 6.56 1.40 -8.42
C LEU A 25 5.93 2.70 -7.89
N ILE A 26 5.26 2.65 -6.75
CA ILE A 26 4.66 3.84 -6.11
C ILE A 26 5.73 4.79 -5.58
N THR A 27 6.78 4.29 -4.94
CA THR A 27 7.88 5.13 -4.42
C THR A 27 8.74 5.77 -5.50
N LYS A 28 8.72 5.23 -6.73
CA LYS A 28 9.38 5.84 -7.90
C LYS A 28 8.46 6.75 -8.70
N ASP A 29 7.16 6.72 -8.45
CA ASP A 29 6.20 7.52 -9.21
C ASP A 29 6.34 9.01 -8.83
N PRO A 30 6.59 9.90 -9.81
CA PRO A 30 6.74 11.33 -9.54
C PRO A 30 5.44 12.00 -9.06
N GLY A 31 4.27 11.47 -9.43
CA GLY A 31 2.97 11.93 -8.94
C GLY A 31 2.77 11.64 -7.46
N VAL A 32 3.28 10.50 -6.97
CA VAL A 32 3.26 10.14 -5.55
C VAL A 32 4.34 10.88 -4.78
N THR A 33 5.60 10.83 -5.22
CA THR A 33 6.73 11.45 -4.51
C THR A 33 6.69 12.98 -4.46
N SER A 34 5.94 13.61 -5.35
CA SER A 34 5.64 15.05 -5.27
C SER A 34 4.61 15.41 -4.19
N LYS A 35 3.92 14.42 -3.61
CA LYS A 35 2.82 14.59 -2.66
C LYS A 35 3.09 13.95 -1.30
N LEU A 36 3.76 12.80 -1.29
CA LEU A 36 4.05 11.99 -0.13
C LEU A 36 5.56 11.76 -0.03
N THR A 37 6.07 11.85 1.18
CA THR A 37 7.45 11.51 1.51
C THR A 37 7.62 9.98 1.58
N PRO A 38 8.86 9.46 1.43
CA PRO A 38 9.11 8.03 1.52
C PRO A 38 8.60 7.40 2.82
N SER A 39 8.73 8.10 3.95
CA SER A 39 8.24 7.61 5.24
C SER A 39 6.71 7.52 5.32
N GLU A 40 5.99 8.48 4.73
CA GLU A 40 4.52 8.41 4.67
C GLU A 40 4.06 7.23 3.79
N ILE A 41 4.78 6.97 2.70
CA ILE A 41 4.50 5.81 1.84
C ILE A 41 4.80 4.50 2.60
N GLU A 42 5.91 4.41 3.33
CA GLU A 42 6.20 3.25 4.20
C GLU A 42 5.11 3.04 5.26
N GLU A 43 4.60 4.11 5.88
CA GLU A 43 3.50 4.01 6.83
C GLU A 43 2.22 3.49 6.17
N CYS A 44 1.91 3.89 4.92
CA CYS A 44 0.78 3.33 4.17
C CYS A 44 0.92 1.83 3.88
N PHE A 45 2.15 1.34 3.76
CA PHE A 45 2.45 -0.09 3.53
C PHE A 45 2.70 -0.86 4.83
N ASN A 46 2.60 -0.22 5.99
CA ASN A 46 2.92 -0.85 7.26
C ASN A 46 1.83 -1.89 7.65
N PRO A 47 2.17 -3.19 7.69
CA PRO A 47 1.22 -4.25 8.03
C PRO A 47 0.73 -4.17 9.49
N GLN A 48 1.41 -3.43 10.38
CA GLN A 48 0.98 -3.27 11.77
C GLN A 48 -0.35 -2.52 11.91
N GLN A 49 -0.72 -1.65 10.96
CA GLN A 49 -2.06 -1.03 10.95
C GLN A 49 -3.16 -2.07 10.64
N HIS A 50 -2.86 -3.06 9.79
CA HIS A 50 -3.79 -4.14 9.47
C HIS A 50 -3.96 -5.16 10.61
N LEU A 51 -2.99 -5.25 11.53
CA LEU A 51 -3.06 -6.07 12.73
C LEU A 51 -3.81 -5.38 13.90
N LYS A 52 -4.13 -4.08 13.77
CA LYS A 52 -4.64 -3.28 14.88
C LYS A 52 -6.04 -3.69 15.37
N HIS A 53 -6.83 -4.34 14.51
CA HIS A 53 -8.14 -4.89 14.86
C HIS A 53 -8.15 -6.42 14.97
N LEU A 54 -6.98 -7.08 14.89
CA LEU A 54 -6.93 -8.53 15.04
C LEU A 54 -7.35 -8.94 16.46
N ASP A 55 -7.01 -8.13 17.48
CA ASP A 55 -7.51 -8.31 18.84
C ASP A 55 -9.04 -8.23 18.94
N GLU A 56 -9.68 -7.31 18.20
CA GLU A 56 -11.17 -7.23 18.15
C GLU A 56 -11.79 -8.45 17.46
N VAL A 57 -11.13 -8.99 16.43
CA VAL A 57 -11.57 -10.19 15.72
C VAL A 57 -11.41 -11.43 16.61
N TYR A 58 -10.28 -11.56 17.32
CA TYR A 58 -10.05 -12.64 18.28
C TYR A 58 -11.02 -12.57 19.47
N GLN A 59 -11.29 -11.38 20.03
CA GLN A 59 -12.31 -11.21 21.08
C GLN A 59 -13.72 -11.61 20.60
N ARG A 60 -14.09 -11.30 19.35
CA ARG A 60 -15.37 -11.72 18.78
C ARG A 60 -15.47 -13.23 18.55
N LEU A 61 -14.34 -13.89 18.28
CA LEU A 61 -14.29 -15.35 18.07
C LEU A 61 -14.24 -16.15 19.37
N GLY A 62 -14.04 -15.50 20.53
CA GLY A 62 -14.17 -16.14 21.84
C GLY A 62 -13.11 -17.20 22.15
N ILE A 63 -11.91 -17.03 21.59
CA ILE A 63 -10.73 -17.88 21.86
C ILE A 63 -9.82 -17.20 22.88
#